data_AF-A0A853EIL7-F1
#
_entry.id   AF-A0A853EIL7-F1
#
_cell.length_a   1.000
_cell.length_b   1.000
_cell.length_c   1.000
_cell.angle_alpha   90.00
_cell.angle_beta   90.00
_cell.angle_gamma   90.00
#
_symmetry.space_group_name_H-M   'P 1'
#
loop_
_entity.id
_entity.type
_entity.pdbx_description
1 polymer ?
#
loop_
_entity_poly.entity_id
_entity_poly.type
_entity_poly.pdbx_seq_one_letter_code
_entity_poly.pdbx_strand_id
1 'polypeptide(L)'
;MTETATRPDPQPTPLARAAAVPVPSADSLAGRFPLTRNERAASTSLRAQALEDLQFGTTFTDHMAHARWTQDEGWGQRGIIAYQDLTLSPAAAVLHYGQEIFEGIKAYRHQDGSVWTFRPRYNAARLNASARRMALPEMEEEDIIASLVDLLRADHEWVPGGAGESLYLRPFAFASEPFLGVRPARQVDYYVIASPAGNYFPHGLEPLSIWVSREYHRAGPGGTGAAKTGGNYASSLLPQQEAYEAGCDQVCFLDAATEQNLEELGGMNIMVVDADGSVRTPRLTGSILEGSTRASIITLLRDEGRRVTEETISLQGLLEDIGSGRVSEVFACGTAAVVVPIGRLAGHGMEAEIAGTEVTRRIHDLLTGIQYGRRADPHGWMYRLA
;
A
#
# COMPACT_ATOMS: atom_id res chain seq x y z
N MET A 1 6.21 -36.84 25.20
CA MET A 1 6.95 -35.58 25.01
C MET A 1 7.32 -35.50 23.54
N THR A 2 6.44 -34.94 22.72
CA THR A 2 6.72 -34.69 21.30
C THR A 2 7.48 -33.38 21.22
N GLU A 3 8.75 -33.45 20.84
CA GLU A 3 9.58 -32.30 20.51
C GLU A 3 8.86 -31.48 19.44
N THR A 4 8.36 -30.30 19.80
CA THR A 4 8.02 -29.25 18.84
C THR A 4 9.31 -28.79 18.21
N ALA A 5 9.72 -29.45 17.12
CA ALA A 5 10.76 -28.98 16.24
C ALA A 5 10.42 -27.53 15.86
N THR A 6 11.15 -26.58 16.43
CA THR A 6 11.08 -25.18 16.07
C THR A 6 11.47 -25.07 14.61
N ARG A 7 10.46 -24.91 13.73
CA ARG A 7 10.72 -24.53 12.34
C ARG A 7 11.59 -23.26 12.39
N PRO A 8 12.70 -23.21 11.65
CA PRO A 8 13.50 -22.00 11.58
C PRO A 8 12.60 -20.85 11.10
N ASP A 9 12.78 -19.68 11.70
CA ASP A 9 12.08 -18.47 11.24
C ASP A 9 12.29 -18.32 9.73
N PRO A 10 11.23 -18.00 8.95
CA PRO A 10 11.38 -17.81 7.52
C PRO A 10 12.42 -16.72 7.26
N GLN A 11 13.33 -16.97 6.32
CA GLN A 11 14.33 -15.97 5.97
C GLN A 11 13.65 -14.67 5.50
N PRO A 12 14.16 -13.48 5.88
CA PRO A 12 13.58 -12.22 5.46
C PRO A 12 13.51 -12.13 3.94
N THR A 13 12.40 -11.64 3.40
CA THR A 13 12.22 -11.41 1.96
C THR A 13 13.23 -10.39 1.42
N PRO A 14 13.47 -10.31 0.10
CA PRO A 14 14.29 -9.25 -0.48
C PRO A 14 13.84 -7.84 -0.07
N LEU A 15 12.53 -7.57 -0.03
CA LEU A 15 11.99 -6.28 0.42
C LEU A 15 12.23 -6.04 1.91
N ALA A 16 12.05 -7.06 2.77
CA ALA A 16 12.34 -6.95 4.19
C ALA A 16 13.82 -6.67 4.45
N ARG A 17 14.73 -7.27 3.67
CA ARG A 17 16.18 -6.99 3.75
C ARG A 17 16.50 -5.57 3.30
N ALA A 18 15.94 -5.10 2.19
CA ALA A 18 16.12 -3.73 1.73
C ALA A 18 15.59 -2.72 2.77
N ALA A 19 14.44 -3.01 3.37
CA ALA A 19 13.83 -2.18 4.42
C ALA A 19 14.62 -2.13 5.73
N ALA A 20 15.54 -3.06 5.98
CA ALA A 20 16.41 -3.04 7.15
C ALA A 20 17.62 -2.12 6.99
N VAL A 21 17.90 -1.64 5.76
CA VAL A 21 18.98 -0.68 5.52
C VAL A 21 18.55 0.70 6.01
N PRO A 22 19.32 1.33 6.93
CA PRO A 22 18.99 2.66 7.44
C PRO A 22 18.79 3.69 6.33
N VAL A 23 17.86 4.60 6.55
CA VAL A 23 17.66 5.75 5.68
C VAL A 23 18.52 6.91 6.18
N PRO A 24 19.28 7.61 5.32
CA PRO A 24 19.93 8.86 5.69
C PRO A 24 18.92 9.87 6.25
N SER A 25 19.35 10.83 7.08
CA SER A 25 18.41 11.81 7.65
C SER A 25 17.74 12.65 6.56
N ALA A 26 16.53 13.17 6.83
CA ALA A 26 15.82 14.03 5.89
C ALA A 26 16.64 15.25 5.49
N ASP A 27 17.40 15.84 6.43
CA ASP A 27 18.31 16.96 6.12
C ASP A 27 19.42 16.58 5.14
N SER A 28 19.91 15.34 5.19
CA SER A 28 20.94 14.87 4.25
C SER A 28 20.39 14.54 2.85
N LEU A 29 19.09 14.26 2.75
CA LEU A 29 18.41 13.97 1.49
C LEU A 29 17.81 15.22 0.84
N ALA A 30 17.56 16.26 1.62
CA ALA A 30 16.89 17.46 1.15
C ALA A 30 17.66 18.20 0.06
N GLY A 31 16.92 18.78 -0.88
CA GLY A 31 17.45 19.52 -2.02
C GLY A 31 17.90 18.66 -3.19
N ARG A 32 17.74 17.33 -3.13
CA ARG A 32 17.93 16.45 -4.29
C ARG A 32 16.84 16.68 -5.34
N PHE A 33 15.67 17.16 -4.93
CA PHE A 33 14.62 17.69 -5.80
C PHE A 33 14.50 19.20 -5.53
N PRO A 34 15.18 20.05 -6.30
CA PRO A 34 15.13 21.49 -6.09
C PRO A 34 13.71 22.05 -6.28
N LEU A 35 13.32 22.97 -5.40
CA LEU A 35 12.01 23.61 -5.44
C LEU A 35 11.93 24.70 -6.51
N THR A 36 10.91 24.58 -7.37
CA THR A 36 10.38 25.67 -8.19
C THR A 36 9.04 26.08 -7.60
N ARG A 37 8.99 27.30 -7.03
CA ARG A 37 7.82 27.80 -6.30
C ARG A 37 6.57 27.84 -7.19
N ASN A 38 5.42 27.40 -6.65
CA ASN A 38 4.12 27.61 -7.25
C ASN A 38 3.60 29.04 -6.94
N GLU A 39 3.61 29.92 -7.95
CA GLU A 39 3.06 31.29 -7.85
C GLU A 39 1.53 31.34 -7.74
N ARG A 40 0.85 30.20 -7.90
CA ARG A 40 -0.61 30.04 -7.78
C ARG A 40 -0.98 29.07 -6.66
N ALA A 41 -0.12 28.90 -5.66
CA ALA A 41 -0.41 28.10 -4.47
C ALA A 41 -1.71 28.57 -3.79
N ALA A 42 -2.45 27.63 -3.20
CA ALA A 42 -3.68 27.90 -2.51
C ALA A 42 -3.47 28.94 -1.40
N SER A 43 -4.39 29.89 -1.28
CA SER A 43 -4.39 30.79 -0.14
C SER A 43 -4.63 30.01 1.16
N THR A 44 -4.24 30.57 2.29
CA THR A 44 -4.50 29.99 3.61
C THR A 44 -5.98 29.64 3.81
N SER A 45 -6.90 30.47 3.32
CA SER A 45 -8.34 30.22 3.43
C SER A 45 -8.81 29.04 2.56
N LEU A 46 -8.33 28.95 1.31
CA LEU A 46 -8.69 27.84 0.41
C LEU A 46 -8.13 26.51 0.93
N ARG A 47 -6.90 26.52 1.43
CA ARG A 47 -6.30 25.33 2.04
C ARG A 47 -7.05 24.91 3.31
N ALA A 48 -7.41 25.86 4.18
CA ALA A 48 -8.19 25.55 5.38
C ALA A 48 -9.52 24.89 5.03
N GLN A 49 -10.26 25.43 4.06
CA GLN A 49 -11.50 24.84 3.56
C GLN A 49 -11.28 23.43 2.98
N ALA A 50 -10.20 23.22 2.23
CA ALA A 50 -9.85 21.92 1.67
C ALA A 50 -9.50 20.87 2.73
N LEU A 51 -9.12 21.31 3.94
CA LEU A 51 -8.82 20.44 5.08
C LEU A 51 -10.04 20.20 6.00
N GLU A 52 -11.21 20.77 5.70
CA GLU A 52 -12.46 20.53 6.47
C GLU A 52 -13.18 19.24 6.04
N ASP A 53 -13.22 18.94 4.74
CA ASP A 53 -13.84 17.72 4.18
C ASP A 53 -12.77 16.82 3.53
N LEU A 54 -12.11 16.02 4.36
CA LEU A 54 -10.99 15.19 3.97
C LEU A 54 -11.44 13.89 3.30
N GLN A 55 -11.72 13.97 2.00
CA GLN A 55 -11.98 12.81 1.15
C GLN A 55 -10.69 12.24 0.56
N PHE A 56 -10.56 10.91 0.56
CA PHE A 56 -9.36 10.26 0.07
C PHE A 56 -9.17 10.49 -1.44
N GLY A 57 -8.09 11.17 -1.83
CA GLY A 57 -7.64 11.24 -3.23
C GLY A 57 -8.41 12.20 -4.14
N THR A 58 -9.15 13.16 -3.57
CA THR A 58 -9.95 14.13 -4.36
C THR A 58 -9.35 15.54 -4.38
N THR A 59 -8.69 15.92 -3.29
CA THR A 59 -7.95 17.19 -3.14
C THR A 59 -6.46 16.93 -3.24
N PHE A 60 -5.70 17.81 -3.89
CA PHE A 60 -4.24 17.69 -4.06
C PHE A 60 -3.51 18.95 -3.56
N THR A 61 -2.25 18.78 -3.15
CA THR A 61 -1.41 19.86 -2.64
C THR A 61 -0.87 20.77 -3.74
N ASP A 62 -0.19 21.85 -3.36
CA ASP A 62 0.24 22.90 -4.30
C ASP A 62 1.38 22.46 -5.24
N HIS A 63 2.17 21.46 -4.84
CA HIS A 63 3.31 20.98 -5.59
C HIS A 63 3.25 19.47 -5.87
N MET A 64 4.13 19.01 -6.76
CA MET A 64 4.43 17.62 -7.02
C MET A 64 5.93 17.44 -7.26
N ALA A 65 6.47 16.28 -6.92
CA ALA A 65 7.83 15.92 -7.33
C ALA A 65 7.82 15.41 -8.78
N HIS A 66 8.88 15.67 -9.53
CA HIS A 66 9.11 15.14 -10.88
C HIS A 66 10.57 14.72 -11.05
N ALA A 67 10.79 13.62 -11.77
CA ALA A 67 12.06 13.25 -12.36
C ALA A 67 11.82 12.57 -13.71
N ARG A 68 12.79 12.68 -14.62
CA ARG A 68 12.75 12.00 -15.92
C ARG A 68 13.90 11.03 -16.05
N TRP A 69 13.62 9.86 -16.60
CA TRP A 69 14.62 8.92 -17.08
C TRP A 69 14.64 8.90 -18.61
N THR A 70 15.82 8.88 -19.20
CA THR A 70 16.04 8.56 -20.62
C THR A 70 17.08 7.44 -20.76
N GLN A 71 17.01 6.69 -21.85
CA GLN A 71 17.98 5.61 -22.11
C GLN A 71 19.44 6.09 -22.13
N ASP A 72 19.68 7.32 -22.60
CA ASP A 72 21.03 7.85 -22.81
C ASP A 72 21.59 8.54 -21.55
N GLU A 73 20.74 9.14 -20.71
CA GLU A 73 21.17 9.97 -19.58
C GLU A 73 20.85 9.38 -18.20
N GLY A 74 19.99 8.37 -18.13
CA GLY A 74 19.47 7.86 -16.86
C GLY A 74 18.51 8.84 -16.20
N TRP A 75 18.40 8.77 -14.86
CA TRP A 75 17.51 9.64 -14.08
C TRP A 75 18.10 11.04 -13.90
N GLY A 76 17.39 12.06 -14.37
CA GLY A 76 17.71 13.47 -14.22
C GLY A 76 16.45 14.34 -14.17
N GLN A 77 16.59 15.63 -14.51
CA GLN A 77 15.49 16.61 -14.57
C GLN A 77 14.61 16.59 -13.32
N ARG A 78 15.24 16.59 -12.14
CA ARG A 78 14.56 16.45 -10.85
C ARG A 78 14.06 17.81 -10.37
N GLY A 79 12.89 17.84 -9.74
CA GLY A 79 12.41 19.04 -9.07
C GLY A 79 11.11 18.85 -8.30
N ILE A 80 10.85 19.74 -7.36
CA ILE A 80 9.52 19.98 -6.82
C ILE A 80 8.92 21.13 -7.65
N ILE A 81 7.84 20.86 -8.36
CA ILE A 81 7.20 21.78 -9.30
C ILE A 81 5.73 21.97 -8.92
N ALA A 82 5.07 22.99 -9.48
CA ALA A 82 3.63 23.17 -9.26
C ALA A 82 2.83 21.92 -9.67
N TYR A 83 1.86 21.53 -8.85
CA TYR A 83 0.87 20.52 -9.23
C TYR A 83 0.08 21.02 -10.45
N GLN A 84 0.03 20.22 -11.51
CA GLN A 84 -0.62 20.59 -12.77
C GLN A 84 -0.93 19.35 -13.61
N ASP A 85 -1.82 19.51 -14.58
CA ASP A 85 -2.11 18.49 -15.58
C ASP A 85 -0.87 18.12 -16.39
N LEU A 86 -0.72 16.83 -16.66
CA LEU A 86 0.38 16.31 -17.47
C LEU A 86 0.04 16.46 -18.96
N THR A 87 0.95 17.07 -19.73
CA THR A 87 0.87 17.07 -21.19
C THR A 87 1.54 15.81 -21.74
N LEU A 88 0.75 14.91 -22.31
CA LEU A 88 1.23 13.66 -22.92
C LEU A 88 0.93 13.62 -24.41
N SER A 89 1.85 13.03 -25.17
CA SER A 89 1.56 12.63 -26.55
C SER A 89 0.43 11.60 -26.55
N PRO A 90 -0.54 11.66 -27.48
CA PRO A 90 -1.51 10.59 -27.66
C PRO A 90 -0.87 9.22 -27.97
N ALA A 91 0.39 9.22 -28.43
CA ALA A 91 1.17 8.00 -28.67
C ALA A 91 2.02 7.56 -27.45
N ALA A 92 1.88 8.19 -26.28
CA ALA A 92 2.63 7.81 -25.09
C ALA A 92 2.35 6.34 -24.72
N ALA A 93 3.40 5.53 -24.59
CA ALA A 93 3.27 4.07 -24.45
C ALA A 93 2.41 3.64 -23.25
N VAL A 94 2.37 4.41 -22.16
CA VAL A 94 1.47 4.16 -21.02
C VAL A 94 -0.01 4.08 -21.43
N LEU A 95 -0.45 4.93 -22.37
CA LEU A 95 -1.85 5.00 -22.81
C LEU A 95 -2.29 3.79 -23.64
N HIS A 96 -1.33 3.01 -24.16
CA HIS A 96 -1.59 1.88 -25.05
C HIS A 96 -1.27 0.53 -24.40
N TYR A 97 -0.22 0.48 -23.58
CA TYR A 97 0.33 -0.78 -23.05
C TYR A 97 0.47 -0.81 -21.52
N GLY A 98 0.00 0.20 -20.81
CA GLY A 98 -0.08 0.18 -19.34
C GLY A 98 1.26 -0.04 -18.63
N GLN A 99 2.37 0.37 -19.24
CA GLN A 99 3.70 0.25 -18.63
C GLN A 99 3.88 1.32 -17.55
N GLU A 100 3.29 1.08 -16.38
CA GLU A 100 3.27 1.98 -15.24
C GLU A 100 3.30 1.25 -13.89
N ILE A 101 3.77 1.94 -12.86
CA ILE A 101 3.85 1.47 -11.47
C ILE A 101 3.52 2.60 -10.52
N PHE A 102 3.09 2.25 -9.31
CA PHE A 102 2.83 3.24 -8.26
C PHE A 102 3.11 2.71 -6.86
N GLU A 103 3.18 3.63 -5.91
CA GLU A 103 3.30 3.38 -4.49
C GLU A 103 2.23 4.12 -3.69
N GLY A 104 2.10 3.74 -2.41
CA GLY A 104 1.18 4.38 -1.50
C GLY A 104 1.78 4.44 -0.10
N ILE A 105 2.03 5.66 0.37
CA ILE A 105 2.61 5.93 1.69
C ILE A 105 1.95 7.15 2.31
N LYS A 106 1.95 7.25 3.64
CA LYS A 106 1.32 8.34 4.39
C LYS A 106 2.34 9.14 5.17
N ALA A 107 2.08 10.43 5.33
CA ALA A 107 2.74 11.32 6.26
C ALA A 107 1.77 11.71 7.40
N TYR A 108 2.28 11.70 8.61
CA TYR A 108 1.52 11.84 9.86
C TYR A 108 2.11 13.00 10.65
N ARG A 109 1.26 13.97 11.03
CA ARG A 109 1.65 15.02 11.95
C ARG A 109 1.65 14.50 13.37
N HIS A 110 2.75 14.68 14.08
CA HIS A 110 2.90 14.33 15.50
C HIS A 110 2.54 15.55 16.38
N GLN A 111 2.38 15.33 17.68
CA GLN A 111 1.94 16.36 18.63
C GLN A 111 2.90 17.54 18.75
N ASP A 112 4.19 17.31 18.52
CA ASP A 112 5.23 18.36 18.52
C ASP A 112 5.28 19.17 17.22
N GLY A 113 4.38 18.88 16.27
CA GLY A 113 4.30 19.53 14.96
C GLY A 113 5.18 18.91 13.89
N SER A 114 6.11 18.01 14.25
CA SER A 114 6.94 17.29 13.27
C SER A 114 6.10 16.35 12.41
N VAL A 115 6.61 16.02 11.22
CA VAL A 115 5.89 15.18 10.27
C VAL A 115 6.71 13.94 9.94
N TRP A 116 6.08 12.78 10.05
CA TRP A 116 6.73 11.48 9.94
C TRP A 116 6.05 10.59 8.90
N THR A 117 6.78 9.64 8.35
CA THR A 117 6.24 8.61 7.46
C THR A 117 6.66 7.22 7.90
N PHE A 118 5.85 6.22 7.53
CA PHE A 118 6.02 4.85 7.99
C PHE A 118 6.72 3.98 6.94
N ARG A 119 7.92 3.48 7.29
CA ARG A 119 8.74 2.53 6.53
C ARG A 119 9.03 2.96 5.07
N PRO A 120 9.49 4.19 4.80
CA PRO A 120 9.65 4.69 3.43
C PRO A 120 10.63 3.88 2.57
N ARG A 121 11.67 3.30 3.19
CA ARG A 121 12.60 2.37 2.53
C ARG A 121 11.90 1.15 1.95
N TYR A 122 10.92 0.60 2.67
CA TYR A 122 10.14 -0.55 2.19
C TYR A 122 9.35 -0.19 0.93
N ASN A 123 8.70 0.99 0.93
CA ASN A 123 7.96 1.48 -0.22
C ASN A 123 8.90 1.76 -1.42
N ALA A 124 10.06 2.39 -1.20
CA ALA A 124 11.04 2.63 -2.25
C ALA A 124 11.55 1.31 -2.89
N ALA A 125 11.92 0.34 -2.05
CA ALA A 125 12.35 -0.98 -2.51
C ALA A 125 11.25 -1.72 -3.32
N ARG A 126 9.98 -1.58 -2.91
CA ARG A 126 8.85 -2.19 -3.60
C ARG A 126 8.48 -1.46 -4.90
N LEU A 127 8.68 -0.14 -4.98
CA LEU A 127 8.58 0.60 -6.23
C LEU A 127 9.62 0.06 -7.24
N ASN A 128 10.88 -0.11 -6.82
CA ASN A 128 11.92 -0.71 -7.67
C ASN A 128 11.63 -2.17 -8.03
N ALA A 129 11.09 -2.98 -7.11
CA ALA A 129 10.64 -4.33 -7.44
C ALA A 129 9.54 -4.33 -8.51
N SER A 130 8.62 -3.37 -8.44
CA SER A 130 7.59 -3.17 -9.46
C SER A 130 8.20 -2.70 -10.78
N ALA A 131 9.18 -1.79 -10.74
CA ALA A 131 9.89 -1.29 -11.92
C ALA A 131 10.58 -2.44 -12.67
N ARG A 132 11.34 -3.28 -11.97
CA ARG A 132 11.96 -4.49 -12.54
C ARG A 132 10.93 -5.39 -13.20
N ARG A 133 9.80 -5.65 -12.54
CA ARG A 133 8.75 -6.53 -13.09
C ARG A 133 8.09 -5.94 -14.34
N MET A 134 7.97 -4.62 -14.41
CA MET A 134 7.35 -3.88 -15.52
C MET A 134 8.37 -3.40 -16.57
N ALA A 135 9.62 -3.85 -16.50
CA ALA A 135 10.71 -3.41 -17.38
C ALA A 135 10.87 -1.87 -17.45
N LEU A 136 10.65 -1.21 -16.32
CA LEU A 136 10.91 0.21 -16.10
C LEU A 136 12.27 0.37 -15.40
N PRO A 137 12.96 1.51 -15.58
CA PRO A 137 14.21 1.81 -14.88
C PRO A 137 13.98 1.92 -13.37
N GLU A 138 14.89 1.34 -12.59
CA GLU A 138 14.94 1.53 -11.14
C GLU A 138 15.52 2.90 -10.81
N MET A 139 15.06 3.52 -9.72
CA MET A 139 15.59 4.78 -9.19
C MET A 139 16.29 4.49 -7.86
N GLU A 140 17.37 5.21 -7.55
CA GLU A 140 18.00 5.14 -6.23
C GLU A 140 16.95 5.35 -5.14
N GLU A 141 16.91 4.45 -4.16
CA GLU A 141 15.87 4.47 -3.12
C GLU A 141 15.92 5.77 -2.30
N GLU A 142 17.12 6.30 -2.06
CA GLU A 142 17.34 7.61 -1.44
C GLU A 142 16.74 8.74 -2.25
N ASP A 143 16.70 8.65 -3.59
CA ASP A 143 16.08 9.67 -4.44
C ASP A 143 14.54 9.57 -4.38
N ILE A 144 14.00 8.35 -4.32
CA ILE A 144 12.56 8.14 -4.06
C ILE A 144 12.17 8.72 -2.71
N ILE A 145 12.99 8.56 -1.67
CA ILE A 145 12.70 9.10 -0.34
C ILE A 145 12.91 10.62 -0.31
N ALA A 146 13.93 11.13 -0.98
CA ALA A 146 14.19 12.56 -1.08
C ALA A 146 13.04 13.31 -1.76
N SER A 147 12.41 12.72 -2.78
CA SER A 147 11.22 13.30 -3.41
C SER A 147 10.05 13.47 -2.42
N LEU A 148 9.88 12.54 -1.47
CA LEU A 148 8.90 12.67 -0.38
C LEU A 148 9.30 13.79 0.58
N VAL A 149 10.57 13.84 0.98
CA VAL A 149 11.10 14.86 1.91
C VAL A 149 10.92 16.26 1.32
N ASP A 150 11.38 16.48 0.09
CA ASP A 150 11.36 17.79 -0.55
C ASP A 150 9.92 18.23 -0.87
N LEU A 151 9.03 17.31 -1.28
CA LEU A 151 7.61 17.61 -1.46
C LEU A 151 6.93 17.99 -0.14
N LEU A 152 7.14 17.21 0.93
CA LEU A 152 6.57 17.51 2.25
C LEU A 152 7.06 18.88 2.74
N ARG A 153 8.34 19.20 2.57
CA ARG A 153 8.89 20.50 2.98
C ARG A 153 8.24 21.67 2.24
N ALA A 154 7.95 21.51 0.94
CA ALA A 154 7.25 22.53 0.16
C ALA A 154 5.78 22.67 0.58
N ASP A 155 5.11 21.55 0.86
CA ASP A 155 3.66 21.49 1.14
C ASP A 155 3.35 21.19 2.61
N HIS A 156 4.23 21.58 3.54
CA HIS A 156 4.12 21.22 4.96
C HIS A 156 2.77 21.61 5.60
N GLU A 157 2.20 22.73 5.16
CA GLU A 157 0.93 23.26 5.66
C GLU A 157 -0.30 22.43 5.23
N TRP A 158 -0.14 21.52 4.26
CA TRP A 158 -1.20 20.62 3.81
C TRP A 158 -1.34 19.36 4.67
N VAL A 159 -0.39 19.07 5.56
CA VAL A 159 -0.47 17.86 6.40
C VAL A 159 -1.50 18.11 7.52
N PRO A 160 -2.64 17.38 7.52
CA PRO A 160 -3.66 17.56 8.52
C PRO A 160 -3.20 17.11 9.90
N GLY A 161 -3.86 17.61 10.95
CA GLY A 161 -3.47 17.39 12.35
C GLY A 161 -4.55 16.71 13.21
N GLY A 162 -5.73 16.44 12.67
CA GLY A 162 -6.82 15.81 13.38
C GLY A 162 -6.63 14.30 13.57
N ALA A 163 -7.46 13.72 14.43
CA ALA A 163 -7.36 12.32 14.82
C ALA A 163 -7.69 11.39 13.64
N GLY A 164 -6.71 10.59 13.24
CA GLY A 164 -6.86 9.64 12.13
C GLY A 164 -6.71 10.28 10.74
N GLU A 165 -6.38 11.57 10.69
CA GLU A 165 -6.05 12.27 9.45
C GLU A 165 -4.58 12.03 9.07
N SER A 166 -4.26 12.14 7.78
CA SER A 166 -2.89 12.02 7.26
C SER A 166 -2.76 12.72 5.92
N LEU A 167 -1.53 12.93 5.45
CA LEU A 167 -1.27 13.29 4.05
C LEU A 167 -0.86 12.04 3.29
N TYR A 168 -1.65 11.61 2.31
CA TYR A 168 -1.32 10.48 1.47
C TYR A 168 -0.38 10.93 0.33
N LEU A 169 0.74 10.26 0.19
CA LEU A 169 1.76 10.47 -0.83
C LEU A 169 1.66 9.33 -1.86
N ARG A 170 1.56 9.69 -3.14
CA ARG A 170 1.43 8.79 -4.28
C ARG A 170 2.65 8.93 -5.21
N PRO A 171 3.73 8.18 -4.98
CA PRO A 171 4.78 8.01 -5.98
C PRO A 171 4.28 7.17 -7.14
N PHE A 172 4.64 7.51 -8.37
CA PHE A 172 4.34 6.70 -9.55
C PHE A 172 5.33 6.97 -10.68
N ALA A 173 5.52 5.98 -11.54
CA ALA A 173 6.34 6.10 -12.74
C ALA A 173 5.65 5.43 -13.92
N PHE A 174 5.80 6.00 -15.11
CA PHE A 174 5.16 5.49 -16.32
C PHE A 174 5.97 5.77 -17.59
N ALA A 175 5.77 4.91 -18.59
CA ALA A 175 6.35 5.05 -19.92
C ALA A 175 5.78 6.26 -20.69
N SER A 176 6.48 7.39 -20.65
CA SER A 176 6.07 8.64 -21.31
C SER A 176 6.56 8.76 -22.77
N GLU A 177 7.34 7.79 -23.25
CA GLU A 177 7.84 7.76 -24.64
C GLU A 177 6.68 7.70 -25.66
N PRO A 178 6.66 8.58 -26.68
CA PRO A 178 5.69 8.52 -27.78
C PRO A 178 6.06 7.41 -28.78
N PHE A 179 5.49 6.21 -28.61
CA PHE A 179 5.81 5.05 -29.43
C PHE A 179 4.72 3.97 -29.37
N LEU A 180 4.38 3.37 -30.53
CA LEU A 180 3.33 2.35 -30.68
C LEU A 180 3.87 0.93 -30.91
N GLY A 181 5.17 0.70 -30.85
CA GLY A 181 5.68 -0.67 -30.84
C GLY A 181 5.66 -1.24 -29.43
N VAL A 182 5.65 -2.57 -29.33
CA VAL A 182 5.67 -3.26 -28.03
C VAL A 182 7.12 -3.59 -27.65
N ARG A 183 7.74 -2.70 -26.86
CA ARG A 183 9.04 -2.90 -26.21
C ARG A 183 9.14 -2.01 -24.96
N PRO A 184 10.09 -2.26 -24.04
CA PRO A 184 10.35 -1.36 -22.93
C PRO A 184 10.61 0.07 -23.40
N ALA A 185 10.02 1.03 -22.69
CA ALA A 185 10.19 2.45 -22.99
C ALA A 185 11.62 2.93 -22.75
N ARG A 186 12.03 3.91 -23.55
CA ARG A 186 13.31 4.63 -23.49
C ARG A 186 13.19 6.00 -22.84
N GLN A 187 11.98 6.38 -22.45
CA GLN A 187 11.67 7.57 -21.67
C GLN A 187 10.58 7.23 -20.64
N VAL A 188 10.85 7.56 -19.38
CA VAL A 188 9.95 7.33 -18.25
C VAL A 188 9.90 8.58 -17.41
N ASP A 189 8.70 8.99 -17.01
CA ASP A 189 8.54 10.06 -16.02
C ASP A 189 8.13 9.45 -14.68
N TYR A 190 8.72 9.97 -13.60
CA TYR A 190 8.38 9.67 -12.22
C TYR A 190 7.81 10.93 -11.57
N TYR A 191 6.77 10.75 -10.77
CA TYR A 191 6.17 11.82 -9.99
C TYR A 191 5.83 11.38 -8.57
N VAL A 192 5.67 12.36 -7.68
CA VAL A 192 4.96 12.19 -6.41
C VAL A 192 3.92 13.29 -6.28
N ILE A 193 2.66 12.92 -6.07
CA ILE A 193 1.58 13.84 -5.71
C ILE A 193 1.12 13.57 -4.27
N ALA A 194 0.57 14.57 -3.61
CA ALA A 194 0.08 14.45 -2.25
C ALA A 194 -1.40 14.85 -2.15
N SER A 195 -2.15 14.16 -1.28
CA SER A 195 -3.58 14.37 -1.07
C SER A 195 -3.91 14.22 0.42
N PRO A 196 -4.50 15.24 1.07
CA PRO A 196 -4.89 15.12 2.47
C PRO A 196 -6.05 14.12 2.59
N ALA A 197 -6.01 13.27 3.60
CA ALA A 197 -6.93 12.16 3.76
C ALA A 197 -7.41 12.05 5.21
N GLY A 198 -8.72 11.90 5.38
CA GLY A 198 -9.35 11.69 6.68
C GLY A 198 -9.38 10.21 7.06
N ASN A 199 -10.25 9.89 8.02
CA ASN A 199 -10.53 8.51 8.39
C ASN A 199 -11.13 7.74 7.21
N TYR A 200 -10.50 6.62 6.84
CA TYR A 200 -10.98 5.78 5.74
C TYR A 200 -12.38 5.19 6.04
N PHE A 201 -12.69 4.97 7.32
CA PHE A 201 -14.01 4.56 7.80
C PHE A 201 -14.52 5.57 8.83
N PRO A 202 -15.35 6.56 8.43
CA PRO A 202 -15.80 7.62 9.30
C PRO A 202 -16.69 7.11 10.45
N HIS A 203 -17.29 5.92 10.32
CA HIS A 203 -18.13 5.27 11.33
C HIS A 203 -17.38 4.25 12.21
N GLY A 204 -16.04 4.22 12.14
CA GLY A 204 -15.20 3.31 12.92
C GLY A 204 -14.85 2.03 12.16
N LEU A 205 -14.34 1.02 12.86
CA LEU A 205 -13.93 -0.26 12.27
C LEU A 205 -15.16 -1.15 11.96
N GLU A 206 -16.04 -0.67 11.09
CA GLU A 206 -17.18 -1.45 10.59
C GLU A 206 -16.66 -2.66 9.78
N PRO A 207 -17.14 -3.89 10.07
CA PRO A 207 -16.71 -5.07 9.34
C PRO A 207 -17.12 -5.04 7.87
N LEU A 208 -16.19 -5.39 6.99
CA LEU A 208 -16.45 -5.52 5.57
C LEU A 208 -17.18 -6.82 5.24
N SER A 209 -18.03 -6.74 4.23
CA SER A 209 -18.62 -7.86 3.50
C SER A 209 -17.82 -8.14 2.22
N ILE A 210 -17.43 -9.39 2.00
CA ILE A 210 -16.47 -9.76 0.96
C ILE A 210 -17.08 -10.77 -0.01
N TRP A 211 -17.03 -10.46 -1.30
CA TRP A 211 -17.39 -11.37 -2.37
C TRP A 211 -16.19 -12.19 -2.80
N VAL A 212 -16.24 -13.52 -2.70
CA VAL A 212 -15.17 -14.41 -3.15
C VAL A 212 -15.38 -14.76 -4.62
N SER A 213 -14.57 -14.18 -5.49
CA SER A 213 -14.62 -14.42 -6.93
C SER A 213 -14.01 -15.77 -7.28
N ARG A 214 -14.75 -16.58 -8.05
CA ARG A 214 -14.29 -17.84 -8.65
C ARG A 214 -14.00 -17.72 -10.14
N GLU A 215 -14.61 -16.76 -10.81
CA GLU A 215 -14.47 -16.56 -12.26
C GLU A 215 -13.27 -15.68 -12.62
N TYR A 216 -12.96 -14.71 -11.76
CA TYR A 216 -11.85 -13.78 -11.98
C TYR A 216 -10.72 -14.03 -11.00
N HIS A 217 -9.49 -13.80 -11.47
CA HIS A 217 -8.28 -13.88 -10.69
C HIS A 217 -7.51 -12.59 -10.78
N ARG A 218 -6.92 -12.16 -9.66
CA ARG A 218 -6.14 -10.92 -9.60
C ARG A 218 -4.83 -11.03 -10.40
N ALA A 219 -4.15 -12.16 -10.25
CA ALA A 219 -2.89 -12.47 -10.91
C ALA A 219 -2.68 -13.99 -10.96
N GLY A 220 -1.91 -14.46 -11.94
CA GLY A 220 -1.46 -15.85 -12.02
C GLY A 220 0.04 -16.01 -11.72
N PRO A 221 0.52 -17.26 -11.54
CA PRO A 221 1.95 -17.54 -11.39
C PRO A 221 2.78 -16.97 -12.55
N GLY A 222 3.89 -16.30 -12.24
CA GLY A 222 4.72 -15.60 -13.23
C GLY A 222 4.14 -14.28 -13.75
N GLY A 223 2.92 -13.92 -13.34
CA GLY A 223 2.26 -12.66 -13.69
C GLY A 223 2.82 -11.44 -12.94
N THR A 224 2.03 -10.38 -12.88
CA THR A 224 2.39 -9.07 -12.28
C THR A 224 1.90 -8.91 -10.84
N GLY A 225 1.40 -9.97 -10.20
CA GLY A 225 0.75 -9.89 -8.89
C GLY A 225 1.63 -9.27 -7.79
N ALA A 226 2.90 -9.67 -7.71
CA ALA A 226 3.83 -9.09 -6.74
C ALA A 226 4.27 -7.63 -7.06
N ALA A 227 3.91 -7.08 -8.22
CA ALA A 227 4.17 -5.70 -8.58
C ALA A 227 2.96 -4.81 -8.32
N LYS A 228 3.21 -3.57 -7.91
CA LYS A 228 2.16 -2.55 -7.72
C LYS A 228 2.02 -1.73 -9.01
N THR A 229 1.33 -2.33 -9.98
CA THR A 229 1.11 -1.77 -11.33
C THR A 229 -0.37 -1.57 -11.62
N GLY A 230 -0.72 -0.53 -12.39
CA GLY A 230 -2.11 -0.18 -12.72
C GLY A 230 -2.89 -1.31 -13.38
N GLY A 231 -2.23 -2.13 -14.22
CA GLY A 231 -2.88 -3.28 -14.89
C GLY A 231 -3.59 -4.23 -13.93
N ASN A 232 -3.00 -4.52 -12.76
CA ASN A 232 -3.59 -5.39 -11.75
C ASN A 232 -4.87 -4.81 -11.12
N TYR A 233 -4.98 -3.47 -11.08
CA TYR A 233 -6.12 -2.76 -10.50
C TYR A 233 -7.21 -2.54 -11.55
N ALA A 234 -6.84 -2.25 -12.80
CA ALA A 234 -7.78 -2.15 -13.90
C ALA A 234 -8.54 -3.48 -14.12
N SER A 235 -7.83 -4.61 -14.07
CA SER A 235 -8.44 -5.94 -14.21
C SER A 235 -9.32 -6.35 -13.03
N SER A 236 -9.22 -5.69 -11.87
CA SER A 236 -10.06 -5.99 -10.71
C SER A 236 -11.39 -5.22 -10.68
N LEU A 237 -11.62 -4.28 -11.60
CA LEU A 237 -12.80 -3.40 -11.54
C LEU A 237 -14.12 -4.12 -11.84
N LEU A 238 -14.15 -4.99 -12.85
CA LEU A 238 -15.34 -5.79 -13.17
C LEU A 238 -15.75 -6.73 -12.03
N PRO A 239 -14.88 -7.58 -11.46
CA PRO A 239 -15.25 -8.42 -10.33
C PRO A 239 -15.59 -7.62 -9.06
N GLN A 240 -15.08 -6.39 -8.92
CA GLN A 240 -15.52 -5.49 -7.85
C GLN A 240 -16.94 -4.95 -8.09
N GLN A 241 -17.35 -4.72 -9.34
CA GLN A 241 -18.74 -4.38 -9.67
C GLN A 241 -19.69 -5.53 -9.31
N GLU A 242 -19.32 -6.77 -9.64
CA GLU A 242 -20.10 -7.96 -9.26
C GLU A 242 -20.22 -8.08 -7.73
N ALA A 243 -19.16 -7.77 -6.99
CA ALA A 243 -19.21 -7.73 -5.53
C ALA A 243 -20.24 -6.70 -5.02
N TYR A 244 -20.25 -5.49 -5.58
CA TYR A 244 -21.23 -4.46 -5.22
C TYR A 244 -22.66 -4.88 -5.56
N GLU A 245 -22.88 -5.49 -6.72
CA GLU A 245 -24.20 -6.02 -7.14
C GLU A 245 -24.68 -7.14 -6.21
N ALA A 246 -23.76 -7.93 -5.66
CA ALA A 246 -24.03 -8.95 -4.64
C ALA A 246 -24.16 -8.38 -3.20
N GLY A 247 -24.10 -7.05 -3.04
CA GLY A 247 -24.19 -6.39 -1.73
C GLY A 247 -22.97 -6.62 -0.84
N CYS A 248 -21.79 -6.76 -1.44
CA CYS A 248 -20.50 -6.88 -0.76
C CYS A 248 -19.64 -5.62 -0.98
N ASP A 249 -18.85 -5.23 0.03
CA ASP A 249 -17.99 -4.05 0.00
C ASP A 249 -16.73 -4.23 -0.86
N GLN A 250 -16.18 -5.44 -0.90
CA GLN A 250 -14.93 -5.74 -1.62
C GLN A 250 -14.94 -7.14 -2.24
N VAL A 251 -14.10 -7.34 -3.25
CA VAL A 251 -13.84 -8.66 -3.82
C VAL A 251 -12.60 -9.32 -3.19
N CYS A 252 -12.63 -10.63 -3.01
CA CYS A 252 -11.48 -11.47 -2.71
C CYS A 252 -11.24 -12.49 -3.82
N PHE A 253 -9.98 -12.69 -4.16
CA PHE A 253 -9.53 -13.52 -5.26
C PHE A 253 -8.95 -14.84 -4.75
N LEU A 254 -9.29 -15.91 -5.48
CA LEU A 254 -8.64 -17.20 -5.34
C LEU A 254 -7.46 -17.31 -6.32
N ASP A 255 -6.52 -18.19 -5.99
CA ASP A 255 -5.38 -18.48 -6.84
C ASP A 255 -5.81 -18.97 -8.23
N ALA A 256 -5.19 -18.44 -9.27
CA ALA A 256 -5.54 -18.77 -10.66
C ALA A 256 -5.18 -20.21 -11.06
N ALA A 257 -4.37 -20.92 -10.28
CA ALA A 257 -3.86 -22.24 -10.64
C ALA A 257 -4.81 -23.37 -10.24
N THR A 258 -5.47 -23.23 -9.09
CA THR A 258 -6.35 -24.26 -8.53
C THR A 258 -7.74 -23.74 -8.18
N GLU A 259 -7.95 -22.43 -8.16
CA GLU A 259 -9.23 -21.78 -7.84
C GLU A 259 -9.76 -22.16 -6.45
N GLN A 260 -8.85 -22.50 -5.53
CA GLN A 260 -9.19 -23.09 -4.23
C GLN A 260 -8.63 -22.30 -3.05
N ASN A 261 -7.56 -21.54 -3.24
CA ASN A 261 -6.81 -20.92 -2.15
C ASN A 261 -6.95 -19.40 -2.18
N LEU A 262 -7.13 -18.81 -1.00
CA LEU A 262 -7.19 -17.37 -0.86
C LEU A 262 -5.84 -16.72 -1.16
N GLU A 263 -5.87 -15.62 -1.91
CA GLU A 263 -4.69 -14.80 -2.18
C GLU A 263 -4.84 -13.38 -1.60
N GLU A 264 -5.61 -12.53 -2.26
CA GLU A 264 -5.75 -11.11 -1.91
C GLU A 264 -7.20 -10.66 -1.96
N LEU A 265 -7.48 -9.58 -1.23
CA LEU A 265 -8.78 -8.96 -1.13
C LEU A 265 -8.67 -7.54 -1.69
N GLY A 266 -9.19 -7.33 -2.89
CA GLY A 266 -9.02 -6.10 -3.65
C GLY A 266 -7.54 -5.73 -3.77
N GLY A 267 -7.14 -4.65 -3.08
CA GLY A 267 -5.76 -4.19 -2.96
C GLY A 267 -5.13 -4.37 -1.56
N MET A 268 -5.67 -5.29 -0.74
CA MET A 268 -5.28 -5.54 0.65
C MET A 268 -4.90 -7.01 0.88
N ASN A 269 -4.00 -7.24 1.83
CA ASN A 269 -3.67 -8.59 2.29
C ASN A 269 -4.66 -9.07 3.35
N ILE A 270 -4.89 -10.38 3.43
CA ILE A 270 -5.81 -11.00 4.40
C ILE A 270 -5.06 -11.71 5.53
N MET A 271 -5.62 -11.67 6.73
CA MET A 271 -5.14 -12.34 7.93
C MET A 271 -6.31 -13.09 8.58
N VAL A 272 -6.04 -14.31 9.04
CA VAL A 272 -7.01 -15.18 9.72
C VAL A 272 -6.51 -15.43 11.13
N VAL A 273 -7.36 -15.19 12.12
CA VAL A 273 -7.07 -15.38 13.54
C VAL A 273 -7.82 -16.62 14.01
N ASP A 274 -7.08 -17.59 14.55
CA ASP A 274 -7.67 -18.79 15.14
C ASP A 274 -8.11 -18.50 16.60
N ALA A 275 -9.01 -19.30 17.15
CA ALA A 275 -9.58 -19.14 18.49
C ALA A 275 -8.53 -19.28 19.61
N ASP A 276 -7.40 -19.93 19.34
CA ASP A 276 -6.25 -19.99 20.25
C ASP A 276 -5.36 -18.73 20.19
N GLY A 277 -5.69 -17.78 19.33
CA GLY A 277 -4.97 -16.52 19.14
C GLY A 277 -3.78 -16.62 18.19
N SER A 278 -3.53 -17.78 17.56
CA SER A 278 -2.57 -17.90 16.47
C SER A 278 -3.11 -17.24 15.20
N VAL A 279 -2.21 -16.80 14.33
CA VAL A 279 -2.57 -16.05 13.12
C VAL A 279 -1.95 -16.70 11.91
N ARG A 280 -2.72 -16.81 10.83
CA ARG A 280 -2.28 -17.33 9.54
C ARG A 280 -2.62 -16.37 8.41
N THR A 281 -1.77 -16.31 7.40
CA THR A 281 -1.94 -15.44 6.23
C THR A 281 -1.44 -16.17 4.97
N PRO A 282 -2.01 -15.90 3.79
CA PRO A 282 -1.50 -16.46 2.55
C PRO A 282 0.01 -16.22 2.39
N ARG A 283 0.76 -17.28 2.08
CA ARG A 283 2.20 -17.21 1.79
C ARG A 283 2.46 -16.43 0.51
N LEU A 284 3.59 -15.76 0.41
CA LEU A 284 3.98 -15.05 -0.81
C LEU A 284 4.34 -16.04 -1.93
N THR A 285 3.49 -16.11 -2.95
CA THR A 285 3.61 -17.01 -4.12
C THR A 285 4.13 -16.29 -5.38
N GLY A 286 4.27 -14.96 -5.34
CA GLY A 286 4.54 -14.11 -6.50
C GLY A 286 3.28 -13.57 -7.19
N SER A 287 2.11 -14.15 -6.91
CA SER A 287 0.79 -13.58 -7.24
C SER A 287 0.23 -12.69 -6.13
N ILE A 288 0.86 -12.67 -4.95
CA ILE A 288 0.48 -11.83 -3.81
C ILE A 288 1.42 -10.63 -3.68
N LEU A 289 0.86 -9.43 -3.57
CA LEU A 289 1.59 -8.20 -3.29
C LEU A 289 2.11 -8.23 -1.85
N GLU A 290 3.42 -8.04 -1.73
CA GLU A 290 4.10 -8.03 -0.44
C GLU A 290 3.86 -6.70 0.31
N GLY A 291 2.79 -6.65 1.11
CA GLY A 291 2.36 -5.46 1.84
C GLY A 291 3.29 -5.05 3.00
N SER A 292 3.69 -3.77 3.05
CA SER A 292 4.39 -3.19 4.22
C SER A 292 3.57 -3.34 5.51
N THR A 293 2.25 -3.11 5.45
CA THR A 293 1.36 -3.32 6.59
C THR A 293 1.33 -4.78 7.02
N ARG A 294 1.13 -5.73 6.10
CA ARG A 294 1.20 -7.18 6.36
C ARG A 294 2.50 -7.57 7.07
N ALA A 295 3.65 -7.15 6.52
CA ALA A 295 4.95 -7.44 7.10
C ALA A 295 5.09 -6.87 8.53
N SER A 296 4.60 -5.65 8.76
CA SER A 296 4.64 -5.02 10.09
C SER A 296 3.76 -5.75 11.11
N ILE A 297 2.57 -6.21 10.70
CA ILE A 297 1.66 -6.98 11.57
C ILE A 297 2.28 -8.31 11.97
N ILE A 298 2.90 -9.02 11.01
CA ILE A 298 3.59 -10.29 11.30
C ILE A 298 4.67 -10.08 12.36
N THR A 299 5.49 -9.03 12.23
CA THR A 299 6.52 -8.69 13.22
C THR A 299 5.90 -8.39 14.59
N LEU A 300 4.91 -7.49 14.67
CA LEU A 300 4.30 -7.11 15.95
C LEU A 300 3.66 -8.30 16.67
N LEU A 301 2.95 -9.17 15.94
CA LEU A 301 2.32 -10.35 16.54
C LEU A 301 3.36 -11.34 17.06
N ARG A 302 4.48 -11.53 16.35
CA ARG A 302 5.59 -12.36 16.81
C ARG A 302 6.27 -11.79 18.05
N ASP A 303 6.45 -10.46 18.13
CA ASP A 303 6.98 -9.80 19.33
C ASP A 303 6.06 -9.99 20.55
N GLU A 304 4.74 -10.09 20.34
CA GLU A 304 3.78 -10.44 21.38
C GLU A 304 3.77 -11.93 21.75
N GLY A 305 4.64 -12.74 21.14
CA GLY A 305 4.73 -14.18 21.38
C GLY A 305 3.65 -15.00 20.69
N ARG A 306 2.89 -14.41 19.75
CA ARG A 306 1.87 -15.15 18.98
C ARG A 306 2.52 -15.95 17.87
N ARG A 307 1.98 -17.14 17.62
CA ARG A 307 2.36 -17.96 16.46
C ARG A 307 1.77 -17.34 15.20
N VAL A 308 2.62 -16.98 14.24
CA VAL A 308 2.21 -16.43 12.94
C VAL A 308 2.73 -17.30 11.80
N THR A 309 1.83 -17.92 11.02
CA THR A 309 2.17 -18.76 9.86
C THR A 309 1.84 -18.09 8.53
N GLU A 310 2.79 -18.15 7.61
CA GLU A 310 2.58 -17.81 6.21
C GLU A 310 2.38 -19.11 5.43
N GLU A 311 1.13 -19.43 5.09
CA GLU A 311 0.77 -20.72 4.52
C GLU A 311 -0.29 -20.63 3.42
N THR A 312 -0.68 -21.76 2.86
CA THR A 312 -1.75 -21.80 1.85
C THR A 312 -3.06 -21.99 2.61
N ILE A 313 -4.03 -21.12 2.37
CA ILE A 313 -5.33 -21.16 3.05
C ILE A 313 -6.38 -21.50 1.99
N SER A 314 -6.92 -22.71 2.03
CA SER A 314 -8.02 -23.09 1.13
C SER A 314 -9.32 -22.41 1.58
N LEU A 315 -10.13 -21.97 0.62
CA LEU A 315 -11.45 -21.40 0.88
C LEU A 315 -12.33 -22.40 1.63
N GLN A 316 -12.36 -23.65 1.20
CA GLN A 316 -13.14 -24.70 1.86
C GLN A 316 -12.69 -24.88 3.31
N GLY A 317 -11.39 -25.01 3.56
CA GLY A 317 -10.86 -25.17 4.93
C GLY A 317 -11.15 -23.95 5.80
N LEU A 318 -11.10 -22.74 5.25
CA LEU A 318 -11.49 -21.53 5.97
C LEU A 318 -12.97 -21.56 6.36
N LEU A 319 -13.88 -21.92 5.44
CA LEU A 319 -15.31 -22.00 5.72
C LEU A 319 -15.63 -23.05 6.79
N GLU A 320 -14.98 -24.22 6.74
CA GLU A 320 -15.10 -25.26 7.77
C GLU A 320 -14.59 -24.79 9.14
N ASP A 321 -13.46 -24.09 9.16
CA ASP A 321 -12.88 -23.54 10.39
C ASP A 321 -13.72 -22.40 10.98
N ILE A 322 -14.35 -21.56 10.16
CA ILE A 322 -15.33 -20.56 10.61
C ILE A 322 -16.55 -21.28 11.20
N GLY A 323 -17.13 -22.23 10.48
CA GLY A 323 -18.33 -22.96 10.91
C GLY A 323 -18.15 -23.77 12.19
N SER A 324 -16.93 -24.26 12.45
CA SER A 324 -16.58 -24.98 13.68
C SER A 324 -16.14 -24.08 14.84
N GLY A 325 -15.98 -22.77 14.61
CA GLY A 325 -15.47 -21.82 15.61
C GLY A 325 -13.96 -21.93 15.86
N ARG A 326 -13.21 -22.63 15.00
CA ARG A 326 -11.74 -22.63 15.05
C ARG A 326 -11.18 -21.27 14.64
N VAL A 327 -11.80 -20.60 13.67
CA VAL A 327 -11.48 -19.21 13.29
C VAL A 327 -12.33 -18.26 14.12
N SER A 328 -11.65 -17.31 14.76
CA SER A 328 -12.27 -16.32 15.65
C SER A 328 -12.41 -14.94 15.03
N GLU A 329 -11.50 -14.55 14.12
CA GLU A 329 -11.55 -13.27 13.41
C GLU A 329 -10.92 -13.42 12.02
N VAL A 330 -11.34 -12.58 11.08
CA VAL A 330 -10.65 -12.38 9.80
C VAL A 330 -10.57 -10.89 9.54
N PHE A 331 -9.44 -10.40 9.04
CA PHE A 331 -9.26 -8.99 8.74
C PHE A 331 -8.38 -8.76 7.51
N ALA A 332 -8.60 -7.63 6.84
CA ALA A 332 -7.76 -7.14 5.76
C ALA A 332 -6.81 -6.06 6.25
N CYS A 333 -5.66 -5.89 5.57
CA CYS A 333 -4.68 -4.86 5.91
C CYS A 333 -4.00 -4.24 4.67
N GLY A 334 -3.68 -2.96 4.75
CA GLY A 334 -3.05 -2.17 3.69
C GLY A 334 -2.81 -0.72 4.11
N THR A 335 -2.07 0.08 3.33
CA THR A 335 -1.72 1.47 3.74
C THR A 335 -2.96 2.37 3.95
N ALA A 336 -3.96 2.26 3.08
CA ALA A 336 -5.13 3.13 3.09
C ALA A 336 -6.02 2.89 4.32
N ALA A 337 -6.50 1.66 4.49
CA ALA A 337 -7.39 1.25 5.57
C ALA A 337 -6.68 0.83 6.88
N VAL A 338 -5.35 0.70 6.85
CA VAL A 338 -4.52 0.13 7.94
C VAL A 338 -4.89 -1.32 8.23
N VAL A 339 -5.95 -1.55 9.00
CA VAL A 339 -6.48 -2.85 9.40
C VAL A 339 -8.00 -2.74 9.49
N VAL A 340 -8.73 -3.62 8.83
CA VAL A 340 -10.20 -3.61 8.80
C VAL A 340 -10.77 -5.01 9.02
N PRO A 341 -11.74 -5.18 9.95
CA PRO A 341 -12.36 -6.48 10.17
C PRO A 341 -13.19 -6.93 8.96
N ILE A 342 -13.33 -8.24 8.80
CA ILE A 342 -14.21 -8.86 7.81
C ILE A 342 -15.31 -9.58 8.58
N GLY A 343 -16.55 -9.15 8.38
CA GLY A 343 -17.72 -9.69 9.06
C GLY A 343 -18.44 -10.77 8.26
N ARG A 344 -18.29 -10.77 6.93
CA ARG A 344 -19.02 -11.67 6.05
C ARG A 344 -18.19 -12.06 4.83
N LEU A 345 -18.18 -13.35 4.52
CA LEU A 345 -17.73 -13.89 3.23
C LEU A 345 -18.96 -14.39 2.47
N ALA A 346 -19.14 -13.94 1.24
CA ALA A 346 -20.21 -14.34 0.33
C ALA A 346 -19.62 -14.78 -1.02
N GLY A 347 -20.34 -15.62 -1.76
CA GLY A 347 -19.91 -16.12 -3.06
C GLY A 347 -20.98 -17.03 -3.68
N HIS A 348 -20.71 -17.60 -4.85
CA HIS A 348 -21.66 -18.52 -5.48
C HIS A 348 -21.90 -19.77 -4.63
N GLY A 349 -23.10 -19.87 -4.05
CA GLY A 349 -23.53 -21.01 -3.25
C GLY A 349 -22.84 -21.13 -1.89
N MET A 350 -22.19 -20.07 -1.41
CA MET A 350 -21.54 -20.03 -0.11
C MET A 350 -21.81 -18.71 0.60
N GLU A 351 -21.87 -18.77 1.93
CA GLU A 351 -21.95 -17.62 2.81
C GLU A 351 -21.41 -18.03 4.19
N ALA A 352 -20.66 -17.13 4.83
CA ALA A 352 -20.17 -17.32 6.19
C ALA A 352 -20.10 -15.98 6.91
N GLU A 353 -20.67 -15.94 8.12
CA GLU A 353 -20.55 -14.84 9.06
C GLU A 353 -19.33 -15.06 9.96
N ILE A 354 -18.60 -13.98 10.21
CA ILE A 354 -17.37 -13.97 10.99
C ILE A 354 -17.54 -12.98 12.13
N ALA A 355 -17.42 -13.47 13.35
CA ALA A 355 -17.49 -12.65 14.54
C ALA A 355 -16.09 -12.15 14.95
N GLY A 356 -16.03 -11.39 16.06
CA GLY A 356 -14.76 -11.08 16.73
C GLY A 356 -13.94 -9.97 16.06
N THR A 357 -13.34 -9.11 16.88
CA THR A 357 -12.51 -7.99 16.43
C THR A 357 -11.46 -7.60 17.47
N GLU A 358 -11.16 -8.46 18.44
CA GLU A 358 -10.26 -8.14 19.55
C GLU A 358 -8.80 -8.05 19.08
N VAL A 359 -8.31 -9.07 18.39
CA VAL A 359 -6.97 -9.08 17.80
C VAL A 359 -6.87 -8.01 16.71
N THR A 360 -7.91 -7.88 15.88
CA THR A 360 -7.99 -6.87 14.82
C THR A 360 -7.87 -5.45 15.37
N ARG A 361 -8.65 -5.09 16.40
CA ARG A 361 -8.58 -3.78 17.06
C ARG A 361 -7.24 -3.55 17.74
N ARG A 362 -6.71 -4.57 18.43
CA ARG A 362 -5.39 -4.49 19.06
C ARG A 362 -4.30 -4.15 18.05
N ILE A 363 -4.26 -4.83 16.90
CA ILE A 363 -3.28 -4.57 15.84
C ILE A 363 -3.47 -3.17 15.26
N HIS A 364 -4.71 -2.77 14.99
CA HIS A 364 -5.03 -1.42 14.54
C HIS A 364 -4.48 -0.36 15.50
N ASP A 365 -4.73 -0.49 16.81
CA ASP A 365 -4.31 0.47 17.83
C ASP A 365 -2.81 0.49 18.07
N LEU A 366 -2.13 -0.65 17.89
CA LEU A 366 -0.67 -0.73 17.93
C LEU A 366 -0.05 -0.02 16.74
N LEU A 367 -0.46 -0.36 15.52
CA LEU A 367 0.08 0.22 14.29
C LEU A 367 -0.19 1.73 14.21
N THR A 368 -1.43 2.15 14.39
CA THR A 368 -1.78 3.57 14.39
C THR A 368 -1.12 4.29 15.57
N GLY A 369 -0.98 3.64 16.73
CA GLY A 369 -0.22 4.17 17.85
C GLY A 369 1.22 4.52 17.47
N ILE A 370 1.91 3.64 16.75
CA ILE A 370 3.27 3.88 16.24
C ILE A 370 3.27 5.00 15.18
N GLN A 371 2.39 4.91 14.18
CA GLN A 371 2.31 5.87 13.07
C GLN A 371 2.10 7.31 13.52
N TYR A 372 1.21 7.51 14.50
CA TYR A 372 0.90 8.81 15.08
C TYR A 372 1.84 9.24 16.23
N GLY A 373 2.90 8.47 16.51
CA GLY A 373 3.87 8.81 17.58
C GLY A 373 3.32 8.70 18.99
N ARG A 374 2.20 7.99 19.18
CA ARG A 374 1.54 7.77 20.48
C ARG A 374 2.07 6.53 21.21
N ARG A 375 2.82 5.68 20.51
CA ARG A 375 3.50 4.49 21.05
C ARG A 375 4.96 4.50 20.62
N ALA A 376 5.79 3.81 21.39
CA ALA A 376 7.18 3.59 21.02
C ALA A 376 7.27 2.81 19.71
N ASP A 377 8.29 3.13 18.92
CA ASP A 377 8.65 2.45 17.68
C ASP A 377 9.92 1.60 17.90
N PRO A 378 9.79 0.36 18.40
CA PRO A 378 10.95 -0.47 18.73
C PRO A 378 11.75 -0.91 17.49
N HIS A 379 11.17 -0.79 16.29
CA HIS A 379 11.75 -1.26 15.04
C HIS A 379 12.30 -0.13 14.16
N GLY A 380 12.22 1.12 14.61
CA GLY A 380 12.68 2.28 13.83
C GLY A 380 11.96 2.42 12.49
N TRP A 381 10.67 2.07 12.45
CA TRP A 381 9.83 2.18 11.26
C TRP A 381 9.45 3.61 10.89
N MET A 382 9.35 4.51 11.87
CA MET A 382 9.01 5.90 11.66
C MET A 382 10.24 6.69 11.20
N TYR A 383 10.06 7.41 10.10
CA TYR A 383 11.07 8.28 9.51
C TYR A 383 10.57 9.72 9.50
N ARG A 384 11.34 10.64 10.08
CA ARG A 384 10.97 12.06 10.13
C ARG A 384 11.24 12.73 8.78
N LEU A 385 10.23 13.39 8.22
CA LEU A 385 10.30 14.15 6.97
C LEU A 385 10.60 15.64 7.20
N ALA A 386 9.97 16.24 8.21
CA ALA A 386 10.09 17.66 8.59
C ALA A 386 10.03 17.83 10.11
#